data_AF-A0A519SRU2-F1
#
_entry.id   AF-A0A519SRU2-F1
#
_cell.length_a   1.000
_cell.length_b   1.000
_cell.length_c   1.000
_cell.angle_alpha   90.00
_cell.angle_beta   90.00
_cell.angle_gamma   90.00
#
_symmetry.space_group_name_H-M   'P 1'
#
loop_
_entity.id
_entity.type
_entity.pdbx_description
1 polymer ?
#
loop_
_entity_poly.entity_id
_entity_poly.type
_entity_poly.pdbx_seq_one_letter_code
_entity_poly.pdbx_strand_id
1 'polypeptide(L)'
;MRIQRVLLVLVLLLSGSTSWAQGENDNWTFNFLYGINFSASGPAFRSSSFRHFGGCSAISDAKGQLLFYTNGNVVWDKDHNPMPTVDGMPALLNAGNGPSRGVLIVKKPGSNSLYYIFTTDSQLNLLNGGLCYTEVDLSLRGGLGGVTAVRNVRLPTPTPSGKVTEGVIGMQHANRRDVWVLVH
;
A
#
# COMPACT_ATOMS: atom_id res chain seq x y z
N MET A 1 33.53 26.97 -34.71
CA MET A 1 32.26 27.27 -34.00
C MET A 1 31.05 26.44 -34.45
N ARG A 2 30.80 26.15 -35.74
CA ARG A 2 29.62 25.36 -36.18
C ARG A 2 29.61 23.90 -35.70
N ILE A 3 30.74 23.19 -35.77
CA ILE A 3 30.85 21.77 -35.37
C ILE A 3 30.62 21.55 -33.86
N GLN A 4 31.12 22.45 -33.00
CA GLN A 4 30.92 22.36 -31.55
C GLN A 4 29.45 22.47 -31.15
N ARG A 5 28.66 23.30 -31.85
CA ARG A 5 27.22 23.43 -31.62
C ARG A 5 26.46 22.18 -32.04
N VAL A 6 26.87 21.54 -33.14
CA VAL A 6 26.28 20.27 -33.62
C VAL A 6 26.58 19.13 -32.64
N LEU A 7 27.82 19.04 -32.14
CA LEU A 7 28.20 18.04 -31.14
C LEU A 7 27.44 18.23 -29.81
N LEU A 8 27.25 19.48 -29.36
CA LEU A 8 26.49 19.78 -28.15
C LEU A 8 25.02 19.35 -28.26
N VAL A 9 24.38 19.58 -29.42
CA VAL A 9 23.01 19.15 -29.70
C VAL A 9 22.89 17.63 -29.74
N LEU A 10 23.86 16.94 -30.33
CA LEU A 10 23.92 15.47 -30.34
C LEU A 10 24.06 14.87 -28.93
N VAL A 11 24.90 15.46 -28.07
CA VAL A 11 25.05 15.02 -26.68
C VAL A 11 23.75 15.21 -25.88
N LEU A 12 23.05 16.34 -26.08
CA LEU A 12 21.77 16.60 -25.42
C LEU A 12 20.67 15.63 -25.87
N LEU A 13 20.62 15.29 -27.17
CA LEU A 13 19.65 14.31 -27.71
C LEU A 13 19.92 12.88 -27.23
N LEU A 14 21.19 12.53 -26.96
CA LEU A 14 21.59 11.21 -26.46
C LEU A 14 21.51 11.10 -24.92
N SER A 15 21.35 12.21 -24.21
CA SER A 15 21.21 12.23 -22.74
C SER A 15 19.78 12.02 -22.23
N GLY A 16 18.82 11.74 -23.12
CA GLY A 16 17.46 11.35 -22.74
C GLY A 16 17.43 9.96 -22.12
N SER A 17 17.64 9.84 -20.81
CA SER A 17 17.42 8.59 -20.09
C SER A 17 15.92 8.34 -19.92
N THR A 18 15.45 7.16 -20.35
CA THR A 18 14.11 6.70 -20.00
C THR A 18 14.07 6.43 -18.49
N SER A 19 13.25 7.21 -17.76
CA SER A 19 12.99 6.92 -16.35
C SER A 19 11.93 5.83 -16.28
N TRP A 20 12.28 4.67 -15.73
CA TRP A 20 11.29 3.63 -15.42
C TRP A 20 10.64 4.02 -14.10
N ALA A 21 9.34 4.30 -14.13
CA ALA A 21 8.56 4.36 -12.90
C ALA A 21 8.54 2.96 -12.26
N GLN A 22 8.45 2.91 -10.93
CA GLN A 22 8.41 1.65 -10.19
C GLN A 22 6.98 1.10 -10.26
N GLY A 23 6.80 -0.15 -10.73
CA GLY A 23 5.47 -0.75 -10.96
C GLY A 23 4.68 -1.05 -9.69
N GLU A 24 5.32 -0.96 -8.52
CA GLU A 24 4.73 -1.34 -7.23
C GLU A 24 3.45 -0.55 -6.86
N ASN A 25 3.20 0.58 -7.52
CA ASN A 25 2.00 1.40 -7.34
C ASN A 25 1.11 1.48 -8.59
N ASP A 26 1.21 0.52 -9.51
CA ASP A 26 0.43 0.53 -10.77
C ASP A 26 -1.05 0.18 -10.57
N ASN A 27 -1.39 -0.51 -9.49
CA ASN A 27 -2.77 -0.89 -9.18
C ASN A 27 -3.35 0.04 -8.13
N TRP A 28 -4.28 0.90 -8.54
CA TRP A 28 -5.06 1.74 -7.62
C TRP A 28 -6.40 1.08 -7.38
N THR A 29 -6.84 1.06 -6.12
CA THR A 29 -8.16 0.58 -5.73
C THR A 29 -8.93 1.75 -5.13
N PHE A 30 -10.23 1.78 -5.37
CA PHE A 30 -11.15 2.76 -4.82
C PHE A 30 -12.36 2.06 -4.20
N ASN A 31 -13.12 2.85 -3.44
CA ASN A 31 -14.41 2.44 -2.93
C ASN A 31 -15.39 2.16 -4.07
N PHE A 32 -16.47 1.45 -3.74
CA PHE A 32 -17.60 1.17 -4.63
C PHE A 32 -17.27 0.30 -5.87
N LEU A 33 -16.43 -0.73 -5.67
CA LEU A 33 -16.08 -1.74 -6.69
C LEU A 33 -15.19 -1.23 -7.84
N TYR A 34 -14.51 -0.09 -7.67
CA TYR A 34 -13.72 0.53 -8.73
C TYR A 34 -12.22 0.48 -8.46
N GLY A 35 -11.44 0.50 -9.53
CA GLY A 35 -9.98 0.59 -9.52
C GLY A 35 -9.44 0.99 -10.89
N ILE A 36 -8.17 1.37 -10.92
CA ILE A 36 -7.43 1.69 -12.16
C ILE A 36 -6.11 0.91 -12.14
N ASN A 37 -5.72 0.33 -13.27
CA ASN A 37 -4.41 -0.28 -13.49
C ASN A 37 -3.59 0.57 -14.48
N PHE A 38 -2.35 0.89 -14.13
CA PHE A 38 -1.39 1.64 -14.96
C PHE A 38 -0.30 0.77 -15.59
N SER A 39 -0.28 -0.55 -15.36
CA SER A 39 0.77 -1.49 -15.80
C SER A 39 0.77 -1.80 -17.31
N ALA A 40 -0.15 -1.22 -18.09
CA ALA A 40 -0.30 -1.44 -19.53
C ALA A 40 0.05 -0.16 -20.31
N SER A 41 -0.20 -0.10 -21.61
CA SER A 41 0.03 1.08 -22.46
C SER A 41 -0.86 2.30 -22.13
N GLY A 42 -1.60 2.26 -21.03
CA GLY A 42 -2.42 3.34 -20.50
C GLY A 42 -3.26 2.90 -19.31
N PRO A 43 -3.98 3.83 -18.65
CA PRO A 43 -4.87 3.52 -17.54
C PRO A 43 -6.01 2.59 -18.01
N ALA A 44 -6.17 1.46 -17.34
CA ALA A 44 -7.21 0.49 -17.60
C ALA A 44 -8.15 0.35 -16.40
N PHE A 45 -9.44 0.19 -16.66
CA PHE A 45 -10.41 -0.10 -15.61
C PHE A 45 -10.17 -1.47 -14.97
N ARG A 46 -10.43 -1.57 -13.66
CA ARG A 46 -10.46 -2.84 -12.92
C ARG A 46 -11.53 -2.78 -11.83
N SER A 47 -12.06 -3.94 -11.46
CA SER A 47 -12.99 -4.06 -10.32
C SER A 47 -12.25 -4.20 -8.99
N SER A 48 -12.92 -3.80 -7.92
CA SER A 48 -12.55 -4.15 -6.53
C SER A 48 -13.69 -4.93 -5.87
N SER A 49 -13.42 -5.63 -4.76
CA SER A 49 -14.39 -6.55 -4.11
C SER A 49 -15.19 -5.91 -2.97
N PHE A 50 -15.18 -4.58 -2.83
CA PHE A 50 -15.80 -3.93 -1.67
C PHE A 50 -16.58 -2.65 -2.01
N ARG A 51 -17.63 -2.44 -1.21
CA ARG A 51 -18.32 -1.16 -1.06
C ARG A 51 -18.09 -0.71 0.39
N HIS A 52 -17.21 0.26 0.56
CA HIS A 52 -16.80 0.77 1.85
C HIS A 52 -16.73 2.29 1.79
N PHE A 53 -16.81 2.95 2.94
CA PHE A 53 -16.60 4.38 3.06
C PHE A 53 -15.37 4.60 3.94
N GLY A 54 -14.26 5.01 3.33
CA GLY A 54 -12.99 5.20 4.03
C GLY A 54 -11.78 4.99 3.13
N GLY A 55 -10.63 4.88 3.76
CA GLY A 55 -9.33 4.67 3.14
C GLY A 55 -9.21 3.26 2.57
N CYS A 56 -8.45 3.16 1.49
CA CYS A 56 -8.06 1.89 0.92
C CYS A 56 -6.63 1.99 0.41
N SER A 57 -5.98 0.84 0.27
CA SER A 57 -4.61 0.74 -0.20
C SER A 57 -4.47 -0.53 -1.03
N ALA A 58 -3.65 -0.46 -2.07
CA ALA A 58 -3.29 -1.58 -2.93
C ALA A 58 -1.79 -1.56 -3.15
N ILE A 59 -1.20 -2.74 -3.36
CA ILE A 59 0.22 -2.88 -3.66
C ILE A 59 0.42 -3.83 -4.82
N SER A 60 1.38 -3.51 -5.68
CA SER A 60 1.77 -4.30 -6.84
C SER A 60 3.21 -4.80 -6.68
N ASP A 61 3.61 -5.74 -7.51
CA ASP A 61 5.01 -6.10 -7.67
C ASP A 61 5.76 -5.12 -8.58
N ALA A 62 7.07 -5.34 -8.75
CA ALA A 62 7.92 -4.52 -9.61
C ALA A 62 7.54 -4.54 -11.10
N LYS A 63 6.65 -5.45 -11.51
CA LYS A 63 6.10 -5.56 -12.88
C LYS A 63 4.71 -4.96 -13.00
N GLY A 64 4.19 -4.32 -11.95
CA GLY A 64 2.85 -3.74 -11.95
C GLY A 64 1.72 -4.76 -11.77
N GLN A 65 2.01 -6.00 -11.37
CA GLN A 65 0.98 -6.99 -11.09
C GLN A 65 0.42 -6.80 -9.68
N LEU A 66 -0.90 -6.79 -9.51
CA LEU A 66 -1.52 -6.69 -8.19
C LEU A 66 -1.03 -7.85 -7.31
N LEU A 67 -0.58 -7.52 -6.11
CA LEU A 67 -0.30 -8.51 -5.07
C LEU A 67 -1.51 -8.67 -4.13
N PHE A 68 -1.97 -7.55 -3.57
CA PHE A 68 -3.16 -7.51 -2.72
C PHE A 68 -3.63 -6.08 -2.47
N TYR A 69 -4.81 -5.95 -1.88
CA TYR A 69 -5.38 -4.66 -1.48
C TYR A 69 -6.28 -4.81 -0.25
N THR A 70 -6.60 -3.69 0.38
CA THR A 70 -7.45 -3.67 1.56
C THR A 70 -8.19 -2.33 1.67
N ASN A 71 -9.34 -2.36 2.33
CA ASN A 71 -10.08 -1.19 2.78
C ASN A 71 -9.83 -0.88 4.27
N GLY A 72 -8.82 -1.50 4.88
CA GLY A 72 -8.54 -1.34 6.31
C GLY A 72 -9.44 -2.16 7.23
N ASN A 73 -10.31 -3.02 6.69
CA ASN A 73 -11.01 -4.06 7.45
C ASN A 73 -10.73 -5.45 6.90
N VAL A 74 -10.84 -5.66 5.59
CA VAL A 74 -10.59 -6.96 4.94
C VAL A 74 -9.40 -6.80 4.00
N VAL A 75 -8.57 -7.82 3.92
CA VAL A 75 -7.48 -7.92 2.95
C VAL A 75 -7.93 -8.87 1.84
N TRP A 76 -7.81 -8.46 0.59
CA TRP A 76 -8.10 -9.29 -0.58
C TRP A 76 -6.82 -9.60 -1.33
N ASP A 77 -6.67 -10.86 -1.74
CA ASP A 77 -5.57 -11.30 -2.60
C ASP A 77 -5.71 -10.80 -4.05
N LYS A 78 -4.70 -11.08 -4.85
CA LYS A 78 -4.65 -10.74 -6.29
C LYS A 78 -5.81 -11.31 -7.11
N ASP A 79 -6.44 -12.38 -6.62
CA ASP A 79 -7.58 -13.03 -7.27
C ASP A 79 -8.92 -12.54 -6.69
N HIS A 80 -8.89 -11.42 -5.96
CA HIS A 80 -10.06 -10.74 -5.42
C HIS A 80 -10.80 -11.49 -4.31
N ASN A 81 -10.16 -12.52 -3.73
CA ASN A 81 -10.71 -13.31 -2.63
C ASN A 81 -10.20 -12.76 -1.28
N PRO A 82 -11.03 -12.77 -0.22
CA PRO A 82 -10.56 -12.43 1.11
C PRO A 82 -9.40 -13.33 1.55
N MET A 83 -8.30 -12.74 2.01
CA MET A 83 -7.19 -13.48 2.61
C MET A 83 -7.61 -14.04 3.97
N PRO A 84 -7.37 -15.34 4.22
CA PRO A 84 -7.56 -15.90 5.55
C PRO A 84 -6.45 -15.42 6.50
N THR A 85 -6.72 -15.52 7.79
CA THR A 85 -5.67 -15.48 8.81
C THR A 85 -5.06 -16.88 8.97
N VAL A 86 -3.79 -16.94 9.40
CA VAL A 86 -3.11 -18.21 9.69
C VAL A 86 -3.72 -18.99 10.85
N ASP A 87 -4.41 -18.32 11.78
CA ASP A 87 -5.08 -18.91 12.94
C ASP A 87 -6.58 -19.17 12.71
N GLY A 88 -7.10 -18.93 11.50
CA GLY A 88 -8.50 -19.16 11.13
C GLY A 88 -9.49 -18.14 11.72
N MET A 89 -9.00 -17.09 12.38
CA MET A 89 -9.83 -16.00 12.89
C MET A 89 -10.25 -15.02 11.78
N PRO A 90 -11.33 -14.25 11.97
CA PRO A 90 -11.68 -13.19 11.03
C PRO A 90 -10.51 -12.22 10.81
N ALA A 91 -10.14 -11.95 9.55
CA ALA A 91 -9.05 -11.06 9.16
C ALA A 91 -9.41 -9.57 9.30
N LEU A 92 -10.21 -9.22 10.32
CA LEU A 92 -10.71 -7.86 10.52
C LEU A 92 -9.61 -6.95 11.07
N LEU A 93 -9.30 -5.92 10.30
CA LEU A 93 -8.31 -4.90 10.65
C LEU A 93 -8.94 -3.69 11.37
N ASN A 94 -8.09 -2.92 12.04
CA ASN A 94 -8.44 -1.85 12.98
C ASN A 94 -9.08 -0.59 12.36
N ALA A 95 -9.01 -0.35 11.05
CA ALA A 95 -9.40 0.96 10.50
C ALA A 95 -10.90 1.26 10.65
N GLY A 96 -11.75 0.23 10.62
CA GLY A 96 -13.21 0.43 10.68
C GLY A 96 -13.75 1.16 9.44
N ASN A 97 -15.03 1.55 9.49
CA ASN A 97 -15.59 2.49 8.53
C ASN A 97 -15.20 3.92 8.93
N GLY A 98 -14.95 4.77 7.95
CA GLY A 98 -14.80 6.21 8.15
C GLY A 98 -13.44 6.82 7.85
N PRO A 99 -12.28 6.20 8.13
CA PRO A 99 -11.04 6.96 8.14
C PRO A 99 -10.62 7.35 6.73
N SER A 100 -10.57 8.65 6.45
CA SER A 100 -10.38 9.16 5.08
C SER A 100 -9.10 8.65 4.39
N ARG A 101 -7.99 8.54 5.12
CA ARG A 101 -6.67 8.08 4.62
C ARG A 101 -5.98 7.16 5.65
N GLY A 102 -6.76 6.29 6.28
CA GLY A 102 -6.31 5.52 7.44
C GLY A 102 -5.64 4.18 7.14
N VAL A 103 -5.20 3.92 5.92
CA VAL A 103 -4.68 2.60 5.52
C VAL A 103 -3.46 2.75 4.62
N LEU A 104 -2.37 2.06 4.97
CA LEU A 104 -1.11 2.08 4.21
C LEU A 104 -0.50 0.68 4.17
N ILE A 105 -0.19 0.18 2.97
CA ILE A 105 0.61 -1.03 2.78
C ILE A 105 2.07 -0.67 2.56
N VAL A 106 2.99 -1.35 3.26
CA VAL A 106 4.44 -1.17 3.14
C VAL A 106 5.11 -2.54 3.07
N LYS A 107 6.00 -2.76 2.09
CA LYS A 107 6.86 -3.96 2.08
C LYS A 107 7.80 -3.95 3.28
N LYS A 108 7.87 -5.06 4.02
CA LYS A 108 8.77 -5.18 5.18
C LYS A 108 10.23 -5.09 4.70
N PRO A 109 11.03 -4.12 5.20
CA PRO A 109 12.44 -4.00 4.83
C PRO A 109 13.20 -5.32 5.02
N GLY A 110 13.97 -5.71 4.01
CA GLY A 110 14.75 -6.96 4.04
C GLY A 110 13.95 -8.25 3.83
N SER A 111 12.63 -8.20 3.64
CA SER A 111 11.81 -9.36 3.29
C SER A 111 11.34 -9.32 1.84
N ASN A 112 11.25 -10.50 1.22
CA ASN A 112 10.69 -10.64 -0.13
C ASN A 112 9.19 -10.94 -0.16
N SER A 113 8.62 -11.43 0.96
CA SER A 113 7.22 -11.87 1.02
C SER A 113 6.37 -11.16 2.07
N LEU A 114 7.00 -10.51 3.06
CA LEU A 114 6.28 -9.88 4.16
C LEU A 114 5.94 -8.42 3.88
N TYR A 115 4.72 -8.04 4.25
CA TYR A 115 4.20 -6.69 4.14
C TYR A 115 3.55 -6.28 5.46
N TYR A 116 3.70 -5.01 5.79
CA TYR A 116 2.96 -4.35 6.85
C TYR A 116 1.73 -3.66 6.27
N ILE A 117 0.61 -3.77 6.97
CA ILE A 117 -0.56 -2.91 6.79
C ILE A 117 -0.65 -2.05 8.04
N PHE A 118 -0.41 -0.74 7.88
CA PHE A 118 -0.67 0.24 8.92
C PHE A 118 -2.11 0.72 8.80
N THR A 119 -2.77 0.86 9.95
CA THR A 119 -4.14 1.33 10.06
C THR A 119 -4.26 2.35 11.17
N THR A 120 -5.03 3.42 10.92
CA THR A 120 -5.50 4.34 11.97
C THR A 120 -6.98 4.09 12.21
N ASP A 121 -7.42 4.22 13.46
CA ASP A 121 -8.83 4.13 13.81
C ASP A 121 -9.64 5.35 13.32
N SER A 122 -10.97 5.19 13.24
CA SER A 122 -11.88 6.26 12.83
C SER A 122 -12.31 7.14 13.99
N GLN A 123 -12.60 8.41 13.68
CA GLN A 123 -13.30 9.33 14.57
C GLN A 123 -14.66 8.77 15.01
N LEU A 124 -15.32 7.95 14.17
CA LEU A 124 -16.57 7.28 14.51
C LEU A 124 -16.42 6.32 15.70
N ASN A 125 -15.21 5.81 15.95
CA ASN A 125 -14.86 4.97 17.10
C ASN A 125 -14.05 5.76 18.16
N LEU A 126 -14.13 7.10 18.13
CA LEU A 126 -13.43 8.00 19.05
C LEU A 126 -11.90 7.83 19.06
N LEU A 127 -11.33 7.34 17.95
CA LEU A 127 -9.89 7.08 17.76
C LEU A 127 -9.29 6.11 18.80
N ASN A 128 -10.11 5.24 19.39
CA ASN A 128 -9.71 4.36 20.50
C ASN A 128 -8.71 3.28 20.07
N GLY A 129 -8.84 2.76 18.85
CA GLY A 129 -7.92 1.80 18.26
C GLY A 129 -6.57 2.40 17.86
N GLY A 130 -6.50 3.72 17.66
CA GLY A 130 -5.33 4.49 17.23
C GLY A 130 -4.52 3.84 16.10
N LEU A 131 -3.19 4.01 16.12
CA LEU A 131 -2.27 3.42 15.14
C LEU A 131 -1.98 1.95 15.47
N CYS A 132 -2.22 1.08 14.50
CA CYS A 132 -1.94 -0.35 14.55
C CYS A 132 -1.22 -0.81 13.29
N TYR A 133 -0.46 -1.91 13.39
CA TYR A 133 0.04 -2.64 12.22
C TYR A 133 -0.40 -4.10 12.21
N THR A 134 -0.43 -4.68 11.01
CA THR A 134 -0.68 -6.09 10.74
C THR A 134 0.33 -6.61 9.73
N GLU A 135 0.82 -7.84 9.90
CA GLU A 135 1.69 -8.49 8.91
C GLU A 135 0.90 -9.41 7.98
N VAL A 136 1.16 -9.28 6.67
CA VAL A 136 0.72 -10.18 5.60
C VAL A 136 1.95 -10.90 5.06
N ASP A 137 1.84 -12.21 4.85
CA ASP A 137 2.88 -13.03 4.21
C ASP A 137 2.40 -13.59 2.89
N LEU A 138 3.01 -13.15 1.79
CA LEU A 138 2.72 -13.61 0.44
C LEU A 138 3.35 -14.96 0.09
N SER A 139 4.22 -15.52 0.95
CA SER A 139 4.77 -16.87 0.72
C SER A 139 3.72 -17.97 0.92
N LEU A 140 2.63 -17.64 1.61
CA LEU A 140 1.53 -18.55 1.91
C LEU A 140 0.62 -18.79 0.70
N ARG A 141 -0.09 -19.93 0.71
CA ARG A 141 -1.14 -20.27 -0.26
C ARG A 141 -0.68 -20.12 -1.72
N GLY A 142 0.57 -20.51 -2.02
CA GLY A 142 1.11 -20.46 -3.39
C GLY A 142 1.19 -19.05 -3.99
N GLY A 143 1.42 -18.01 -3.17
CA GLY A 143 1.48 -16.63 -3.63
C GLY A 143 0.20 -15.82 -3.43
N LEU A 144 -0.89 -16.45 -2.96
CA LEU A 144 -2.14 -15.75 -2.61
C LEU A 144 -2.09 -15.11 -1.23
N GLY A 145 -1.08 -15.45 -0.44
CA GLY A 145 -0.81 -14.85 0.85
C GLY A 145 -1.83 -15.16 1.94
N GLY A 146 -1.52 -14.66 3.14
CA GLY A 146 -2.37 -14.74 4.32
C GLY A 146 -1.98 -13.70 5.37
N VAL A 147 -2.96 -13.29 6.17
CA VAL A 147 -2.74 -12.43 7.33
C VAL A 147 -2.13 -13.27 8.45
N THR A 148 -0.99 -12.86 8.98
CA THR A 148 -0.29 -13.64 10.02
C THR A 148 -0.98 -13.49 11.39
N ALA A 149 -0.47 -14.20 12.40
CA ALA A 149 -0.92 -14.02 13.79
C ALA A 149 -0.58 -12.61 14.34
N VAL A 150 0.38 -11.90 13.73
CA VAL A 150 0.73 -10.53 14.07
C VAL A 150 -0.25 -9.58 13.39
N ARG A 151 -1.36 -9.27 14.08
CA ARG A 151 -2.43 -8.39 13.58
C ARG A 151 -2.89 -7.39 14.61
N ASN A 152 -3.32 -6.22 14.15
CA ASN A 152 -3.83 -5.11 14.98
C ASN A 152 -2.91 -4.79 16.18
N VAL A 153 -1.60 -4.90 15.98
CA VAL A 153 -0.63 -4.60 17.03
C VAL A 153 -0.54 -3.09 17.17
N ARG A 154 -0.98 -2.60 18.33
CA ARG A 154 -0.96 -1.18 18.69
C ARG A 154 0.48 -0.66 18.70
N LEU A 155 0.74 0.41 17.98
CA LEU A 155 2.01 1.13 18.04
C LEU A 155 1.93 2.28 19.04
N PRO A 156 3.00 2.52 19.82
CA PRO A 156 3.09 3.70 20.66
C PRO A 156 3.13 4.96 19.77
N THR A 157 2.50 6.02 20.24
CA THR A 157 2.50 7.33 19.58
C THR A 157 2.94 8.40 20.57
N PRO A 158 3.48 9.55 20.12
CA PRO A 158 4.00 10.57 21.03
C PRO A 158 2.90 11.41 21.72
N THR A 159 1.61 11.09 21.51
CA THR A 159 0.50 11.80 22.13
C THR A 159 0.17 11.21 23.51
N PRO A 160 -0.14 12.04 24.54
CA PRO A 160 -0.48 11.53 25.88
C PRO A 160 -1.67 10.57 25.89
N SER A 161 -2.60 10.72 24.94
CA SER A 161 -3.77 9.85 24.78
C SER A 161 -3.48 8.60 23.95
N GLY A 162 -2.32 8.51 23.29
CA GLY A 162 -2.01 7.47 22.33
C GLY A 162 -2.82 7.54 21.03
N LYS A 163 -3.65 8.58 20.85
CA LYS A 163 -4.56 8.75 19.70
C LYS A 163 -3.85 9.43 18.54
N VAL A 164 -4.19 8.99 17.34
CA VAL A 164 -3.89 9.63 16.05
C VAL A 164 -5.21 9.70 15.29
N THR A 165 -5.33 10.69 14.42
CA THR A 165 -6.47 10.86 13.53
C THR A 165 -6.34 9.99 12.26
N GLU A 166 -7.23 10.22 11.29
CA GLU A 166 -7.51 9.32 10.17
C GLU A 166 -6.53 9.43 8.99
N GLY A 167 -5.24 9.68 9.25
CA GLY A 167 -4.23 9.92 8.23
C GLY A 167 -2.94 9.16 8.48
N VAL A 168 -2.55 8.30 7.52
CA VAL A 168 -1.25 7.64 7.48
C VAL A 168 -0.67 7.69 6.06
N ILE A 169 0.63 8.01 5.95
CA ILE A 169 1.37 7.98 4.69
C ILE A 169 2.74 7.31 4.86
N GLY A 170 3.22 6.69 3.79
CA GLY A 170 4.54 6.08 3.72
C GLY A 170 5.45 6.82 2.75
N MET A 171 6.71 6.99 3.11
CA MET A 171 7.74 7.58 2.25
C MET A 171 9.02 6.77 2.33
N GLN A 172 9.55 6.36 1.18
CA GLN A 172 10.80 5.61 1.14
C GLN A 172 11.97 6.49 1.62
N HIS A 173 12.82 5.94 2.50
CA HIS A 173 14.06 6.58 2.90
C HIS A 173 15.04 6.61 1.71
N ALA A 174 15.96 7.57 1.70
CA ALA A 174 17.01 7.70 0.68
C ALA A 174 17.92 6.46 0.51
N ASN A 175 17.87 5.51 1.46
CA ASN A 175 18.66 4.27 1.40
C ASN A 175 17.96 3.16 0.61
N ARG A 176 16.74 3.41 0.10
CA ARG A 176 15.92 2.49 -0.70
C ARG A 176 15.56 1.17 -0.01
N ARG A 177 15.70 1.11 1.31
CA ARG A 177 15.39 -0.06 2.13
C ARG A 177 14.35 0.26 3.20
N ASP A 178 14.53 1.39 3.88
CA ASP A 178 13.70 1.76 5.02
C ASP A 178 12.57 2.69 4.56
N VAL A 179 11.49 2.78 5.35
CA VAL A 179 10.30 3.58 5.04
C VAL A 179 9.92 4.40 6.26
N TRP A 180 9.74 5.70 6.07
CA TRP A 180 9.13 6.58 7.04
C TRP A 180 7.62 6.41 6.99
N VAL A 181 7.01 6.15 8.14
CA VAL A 181 5.55 6.14 8.31
C VAL A 181 5.19 7.41 9.08
N LEU A 182 4.44 8.30 8.43
CA LEU A 182 3.95 9.53 9.03
C LEU A 182 2.47 9.38 9.33
N VAL A 183 2.06 9.89 10.48
CA VAL A 183 0.68 9.85 10.97
C VAL A 183 0.25 11.24 11.42
N HIS A 184 -1.05 11.52 11.29
CA HIS A 184 -1.67 12.76 11.76
C HIS A 184 -2.57 12.45 12.96
#